data_AF-A0A6A2F3S5-F1
#
_entry.id   AF-A0A6A2F3S5-F1
#
_cell.length_a   1.000
_cell.length_b   1.000
_cell.length_c   1.000
_cell.angle_alpha   90.00
_cell.angle_beta   90.00
_cell.angle_gamma   90.00
#
_symmetry.space_group_name_H-M   'P 1'
#
loop_
_entity.id
_entity.type
_entity.pdbx_description
1 polymer ?
#
loop_
_entity_poly.entity_id
_entity_poly.type
_entity_poly.pdbx_seq_one_letter_code
_entity_poly.pdbx_strand_id
1 'polypeptide(L)'
;MQGVWTAFGTKEASVFIDLLHRNGITPHIKEENAEWKAHLNLDTGSKIIKVCVDSFKMQGAQNIIEEYLNSEEGAVEISENLFDIFTDDELMYAILFNSLEGTTNSFYKELNKRGWTDASIEMKKEEIIKSLYIKERGSDFALFIGFMGVLAGGVVGIVMGVILFFAGKKHPITREGFSKYDKLTDKYAKLMIASGGLVLLGFIILYAKNN
;
A
#
# COMPACT_ATOMS: atom_id res chain seq x y z
N MET A 1 -19.94 -0.68 11.11
CA MET A 1 -18.50 -0.44 10.91
C MET A 1 -17.75 -1.14 12.03
N GLN A 2 -16.79 -2.03 11.75
CA GLN A 2 -16.01 -2.73 12.78
C GLN A 2 -14.89 -1.80 13.29
N GLY A 3 -14.66 -1.77 14.60
CA GLY A 3 -13.47 -1.15 15.18
C GLY A 3 -12.28 -2.08 14.95
N VAL A 4 -11.22 -1.58 14.32
CA VAL A 4 -10.02 -2.35 14.00
C VAL A 4 -8.84 -1.65 14.65
N TRP A 5 -8.22 -2.29 15.64
CA TRP A 5 -6.89 -1.89 16.12
C TRP A 5 -5.86 -2.78 15.47
N THR A 6 -4.76 -2.19 15.03
CA THR A 6 -3.68 -2.91 14.39
C THR A 6 -2.55 -3.04 15.39
N ALA A 7 -2.30 -4.26 15.86
CA ALA A 7 -1.15 -4.58 16.68
C ALA A 7 -0.02 -5.11 15.79
N PHE A 8 1.20 -4.63 16.00
CA PHE A 8 2.36 -4.96 15.20
C PHE A 8 3.20 -5.98 15.97
N GLY A 9 2.81 -7.25 15.83
CA GLY A 9 3.47 -8.40 16.44
C GLY A 9 2.59 -9.12 17.47
N THR A 10 2.98 -10.36 17.77
CA THR A 10 2.23 -11.27 18.65
C THR A 10 2.15 -10.77 20.09
N LYS A 11 3.18 -10.07 20.58
CA LYS A 11 3.27 -9.57 21.95
C LYS A 11 2.30 -8.40 22.21
N GLU A 12 2.26 -7.41 21.32
CA GLU A 12 1.32 -6.28 21.45
C GLU A 12 -0.13 -6.74 21.27
N ALA A 13 -0.36 -7.65 20.31
CA ALA A 13 -1.68 -8.24 20.14
C ALA A 13 -2.13 -8.94 21.43
N SER A 14 -1.26 -9.70 22.10
CA SER A 14 -1.60 -10.33 23.38
C SER A 14 -1.91 -9.33 24.48
N VAL A 15 -1.16 -8.22 24.59
CA VAL A 15 -1.43 -7.18 25.60
C VAL A 15 -2.80 -6.56 25.39
N PHE A 16 -3.15 -6.17 24.16
CA PHE A 16 -4.47 -5.63 23.87
C PHE A 16 -5.58 -6.66 24.02
N ILE A 17 -5.33 -7.92 23.66
CA ILE A 17 -6.30 -9.01 23.86
C ILE A 17 -6.60 -9.19 25.35
N ASP A 18 -5.55 -9.26 26.18
CA ASP A 18 -5.69 -9.46 27.61
C ASP A 18 -6.36 -8.25 28.27
N LEU A 19 -6.00 -7.04 27.87
CA LEU A 19 -6.60 -5.81 28.36
C LEU A 19 -8.11 -5.76 28.04
N LEU A 20 -8.49 -6.11 26.81
CA LEU A 20 -9.89 -6.16 26.39
C LEU A 20 -10.65 -7.28 27.12
N HIS A 21 -10.05 -8.46 27.28
CA HIS A 21 -10.64 -9.57 28.02
C HIS A 21 -10.90 -9.22 29.50
N ARG A 22 -9.94 -8.60 30.18
CA ARG A 22 -10.09 -8.14 31.57
C ARG A 22 -11.26 -7.16 31.74
N ASN A 23 -11.60 -6.44 30.68
CA ASN A 23 -12.71 -5.48 30.64
C ASN A 23 -13.99 -6.04 29.99
N GLY A 24 -14.10 -7.36 29.82
CA GLY A 24 -15.32 -8.01 29.32
C GLY A 24 -15.59 -7.79 27.82
N ILE A 25 -14.55 -7.46 27.06
CA ILE A 25 -14.60 -7.28 25.61
C ILE A 25 -13.87 -8.45 24.95
N THR A 26 -14.56 -9.19 24.08
CA THR A 26 -13.98 -10.31 23.34
C THR A 26 -13.46 -9.80 22.00
N PRO A 27 -12.14 -9.79 21.77
CA PRO A 27 -11.58 -9.40 20.48
C PRO A 27 -11.56 -10.57 19.49
N HIS A 28 -11.62 -10.23 18.21
CA HIS A 28 -11.39 -11.12 17.08
C HIS A 28 -10.04 -10.79 16.43
N ILE A 29 -9.22 -11.81 16.22
CA ILE A 29 -7.89 -11.62 15.64
C ILE A 29 -7.96 -11.87 14.14
N LYS A 30 -7.43 -10.95 13.34
CA LYS A 30 -7.17 -11.13 11.92
C LYS A 30 -5.69 -10.91 11.65
N GLU A 31 -4.96 -11.96 11.31
CA GLU A 31 -3.62 -11.77 10.74
C GLU A 31 -3.78 -11.17 9.35
N GLU A 32 -3.13 -10.03 9.10
CA GLU A 32 -3.09 -9.44 7.78
C GLU A 32 -1.67 -9.58 7.24
N ASN A 33 -1.54 -10.31 6.14
CA ASN A 33 -0.39 -10.11 5.27
C ASN A 33 -0.51 -8.69 4.75
N ALA A 34 0.30 -7.80 5.29
CA ALA A 34 0.42 -6.43 4.84
C ALA A 34 0.60 -6.39 3.32
N GLU A 35 -0.46 -6.12 2.57
CA GLU A 35 -0.38 -5.93 1.11
C GLU A 35 0.61 -4.81 0.74
N TRP A 36 0.87 -3.89 1.68
CA TRP A 36 1.88 -2.85 1.56
C TRP A 36 3.33 -3.37 1.55
N LYS A 37 3.62 -4.53 2.18
CA LYS A 37 4.95 -5.17 2.12
C LYS A 37 5.30 -5.65 0.72
N ALA A 38 4.30 -6.17 0.00
CA ALA A 38 4.46 -6.62 -1.38
C ALA A 38 4.75 -5.45 -2.35
N HIS A 39 4.33 -4.23 -2.01
CA HIS A 39 4.63 -3.03 -2.81
C HIS A 39 6.08 -2.53 -2.65
N LEU A 40 6.81 -3.01 -1.62
CA LEU A 40 8.07 -2.39 -1.18
C LEU A 40 9.25 -3.36 -1.06
N ASN A 41 9.12 -4.65 -1.41
CA ASN A 41 10.21 -5.64 -1.33
C ASN A 41 10.86 -5.74 0.08
N LEU A 42 10.11 -5.41 1.14
CA LEU A 42 10.59 -5.50 2.51
C LEU A 42 10.48 -6.93 3.04
N ASP A 43 11.39 -7.30 3.93
CA ASP A 43 11.50 -8.66 4.46
C ASP A 43 10.19 -9.11 5.14
N THR A 44 9.77 -10.32 4.79
CA THR A 44 8.45 -10.91 5.09
C THR A 44 8.27 -11.33 6.56
N GLY A 45 9.31 -11.19 7.40
CA GLY A 45 9.34 -11.74 8.76
C GLY A 45 8.38 -11.12 9.77
N SER A 46 7.99 -9.85 9.61
CA SER A 46 7.11 -9.16 10.57
C SER A 46 5.62 -9.36 10.25
N LYS A 47 4.87 -9.95 11.17
CA LYS A 47 3.41 -10.14 11.05
C LYS A 47 2.65 -8.96 11.64
N ILE A 48 1.65 -8.47 10.93
CA ILE A 48 0.68 -7.51 11.47
C ILE A 48 -0.56 -8.28 11.92
N ILE A 49 -0.99 -8.02 13.15
CA ILE A 49 -2.12 -8.69 13.77
C ILE A 49 -3.19 -7.64 14.07
N LYS A 50 -4.30 -7.70 13.35
CA LYS A 50 -5.47 -6.86 13.64
C LYS A 50 -6.26 -7.47 14.79
N VAL A 51 -6.47 -6.67 15.83
CA VAL A 51 -7.38 -6.92 16.94
C VAL A 51 -8.67 -6.17 16.64
N CYS A 52 -9.70 -6.88 16.21
CA CYS A 52 -11.01 -6.36 15.92
C CYS A 52 -11.94 -6.52 17.13
N VAL A 53 -12.84 -5.57 17.38
CA VAL A 53 -13.99 -5.81 18.27
C VAL A 53 -15.28 -5.45 17.58
N ASP A 54 -16.37 -5.95 18.15
CA ASP A 54 -17.70 -5.60 17.70
C ASP A 54 -17.97 -4.11 17.78
N SER A 55 -18.68 -3.60 16.77
CA SER A 55 -18.96 -2.17 16.62
C SER A 55 -19.63 -1.54 17.83
N PHE A 56 -20.44 -2.30 18.58
CA PHE A 56 -21.15 -1.80 19.76
C PHE A 56 -20.26 -1.65 21.00
N LYS A 57 -19.09 -2.31 21.03
CA LYS A 57 -18.08 -2.17 22.12
C LYS A 57 -16.91 -1.28 21.71
N MET A 58 -16.92 -0.73 20.50
CA MET A 58 -15.79 -0.02 19.91
C MET A 58 -15.33 1.17 20.76
N GLN A 59 -16.26 2.02 21.20
CA GLN A 59 -15.89 3.21 21.96
C GLN A 59 -15.38 2.89 23.36
N GLY A 60 -15.93 1.86 24.01
CA GLY A 60 -15.42 1.38 25.29
C GLY A 60 -14.02 0.78 25.16
N ALA A 61 -13.81 -0.07 24.15
CA ALA A 61 -12.50 -0.63 23.84
C ALA A 61 -11.46 0.44 23.50
N GLN A 62 -11.84 1.47 22.75
CA GLN A 62 -10.97 2.61 22.44
C GLN A 62 -10.53 3.34 23.72
N ASN A 63 -11.46 3.68 24.59
CA ASN A 63 -11.15 4.38 25.84
C ASN A 63 -10.20 3.55 26.72
N ILE A 64 -10.44 2.24 26.83
CA ILE A 64 -9.59 1.32 27.61
C ILE A 64 -8.16 1.28 27.05
N ILE A 65 -8.02 1.14 25.73
CA ILE A 65 -6.70 1.09 25.08
C ILE A 65 -5.98 2.44 25.21
N GLU A 66 -6.68 3.55 24.99
CA GLU A 66 -6.10 4.89 25.15
C GLU A 66 -5.70 5.19 26.60
N GLU A 67 -6.51 4.79 27.58
CA GLU A 67 -6.20 4.94 29.00
C GLU A 67 -4.96 4.13 29.39
N TYR A 68 -4.86 2.87 28.91
CA TYR A 68 -3.68 2.05 29.12
C TYR A 68 -2.43 2.63 28.44
N LEU A 69 -2.53 3.08 27.18
CA LEU A 69 -1.41 3.71 26.47
C LEU A 69 -0.92 5.02 27.11
N ASN A 70 -1.80 5.74 27.80
CA ASN A 70 -1.45 6.96 28.51
C ASN A 70 -1.07 6.72 29.98
N SER A 71 -1.18 5.48 30.48
CA SER A 71 -0.74 5.10 31.83
C SER A 71 0.77 4.86 31.88
N GLU A 72 1.39 5.04 33.05
CA GLU A 72 2.82 4.73 33.25
C GLU A 72 3.13 3.25 32.97
N GLU A 73 2.20 2.35 33.29
CA GLU A 73 2.33 0.90 33.06
C GLU A 73 2.36 0.57 31.56
N GLY A 74 1.39 1.08 30.79
CA GLY A 74 1.36 0.89 29.33
C GLY A 74 2.50 1.62 28.60
N ALA A 75 2.95 2.76 29.12
CA ALA A 75 4.12 3.45 28.60
C ALA A 75 5.40 2.62 28.77
N VAL A 76 5.57 1.85 29.85
CA VAL A 76 6.76 1.01 30.08
C VAL A 76 6.67 -0.32 29.32
N GLU A 77 5.52 -1.01 29.35
CA GLU A 77 5.36 -2.35 28.77
C GLU A 77 5.39 -2.35 27.23
N ILE A 78 4.99 -1.25 26.61
CA ILE A 78 5.01 -1.04 25.15
C ILE A 78 6.32 -0.34 24.72
N SER A 79 6.94 0.52 25.54
CA SER A 79 8.14 1.27 25.11
C SER A 79 9.45 0.47 25.10
N GLU A 80 9.54 -0.67 25.78
CA GLU A 80 10.84 -1.33 25.94
C GLU A 80 11.33 -2.16 24.73
N ASN A 81 10.60 -2.30 23.61
CA ASN A 81 11.14 -3.04 22.44
C ASN A 81 10.36 -2.93 21.11
N LEU A 82 9.23 -2.20 21.05
CA LEU A 82 8.29 -2.33 19.91
C LEU A 82 8.62 -1.48 18.70
N PHE A 83 9.26 -0.33 18.89
CA PHE A 83 9.66 0.54 17.79
C PHE A 83 11.13 0.36 17.38
N ASP A 84 11.98 -0.19 18.25
CA ASP A 84 13.41 -0.41 17.94
C ASP A 84 13.63 -1.36 16.75
N ILE A 85 12.65 -2.22 16.47
CA ILE A 85 12.64 -3.07 15.28
C ILE A 85 12.25 -2.34 13.99
N PHE A 86 11.65 -1.15 14.10
CA PHE A 86 11.23 -0.33 12.98
C PHE A 86 12.21 0.81 12.74
N THR A 87 12.63 0.91 11.49
CA THR A 87 13.36 2.08 10.99
C THR A 87 12.43 3.30 10.92
N ASP A 88 13.02 4.50 10.95
CA ASP A 88 12.26 5.74 10.84
C ASP A 88 11.45 5.82 9.53
N ASP A 89 11.98 5.22 8.46
CA ASP A 89 11.26 5.11 7.19
C ASP A 89 10.00 4.24 7.34
N GLU A 90 10.08 3.08 7.99
CA GLU A 90 8.92 2.20 8.23
C GLU A 90 7.85 2.87 9.09
N LEU A 91 8.26 3.65 10.10
CA LEU A 91 7.34 4.47 10.90
C LEU A 91 6.66 5.54 10.04
N MET A 92 7.40 6.18 9.13
CA MET A 92 6.87 7.18 8.20
C MET A 92 5.86 6.58 7.22
N TYR A 93 6.13 5.38 6.71
CA TYR A 93 5.20 4.63 5.88
C TYR A 93 3.95 4.23 6.67
N ALA A 94 4.09 3.79 7.91
CA ALA A 94 2.93 3.48 8.77
C ALA A 94 2.03 4.72 8.94
N ILE A 95 2.62 5.91 9.15
CA ILE A 95 1.89 7.18 9.24
C ILE A 95 1.16 7.52 7.92
N LEU A 96 1.81 7.32 6.77
CA LEU A 96 1.26 7.66 5.45
C LEU A 96 0.09 6.77 5.01
N PHE A 97 0.11 5.49 5.39
CA PHE A 97 -0.80 4.48 4.85
C PHE A 97 -1.88 4.02 5.85
N ASN A 98 -1.75 4.31 7.15
CA ASN A 98 -2.82 4.03 8.11
C ASN A 98 -3.91 5.10 8.12
N SER A 99 -5.15 4.68 7.80
CA SER A 99 -6.37 5.48 7.94
C SER A 99 -7.04 5.35 9.31
N LEU A 100 -6.36 4.79 10.32
CA LEU A 100 -6.90 4.53 11.65
C LEU A 100 -6.36 5.59 12.61
N GLU A 101 -7.18 6.60 12.87
CA GLU A 101 -6.88 7.81 13.64
C GLU A 101 -6.26 7.54 15.03
N GLY A 102 -6.50 6.37 15.63
CA GLY A 102 -5.95 6.01 16.95
C GLY A 102 -4.47 5.61 16.96
N THR A 103 -3.98 4.94 15.91
CA THR A 103 -2.59 4.43 15.84
C THR A 103 -1.61 5.41 15.24
N THR A 104 -2.07 6.41 14.47
CA THR A 104 -1.18 7.40 13.85
C THR A 104 -0.47 8.26 14.90
N ASN A 105 -1.14 8.54 16.02
CA ASN A 105 -0.58 9.34 17.11
C ASN A 105 0.59 8.67 17.85
N SER A 106 0.61 7.34 17.98
CA SER A 106 1.73 6.65 18.63
C SER A 106 3.00 6.67 17.77
N PHE A 107 2.86 6.52 16.44
CA PHE A 107 3.99 6.65 15.51
C PHE A 107 4.58 8.06 15.47
N TYR A 108 3.74 9.10 15.49
CA TYR A 108 4.20 10.50 15.61
C TYR A 108 4.97 10.72 16.92
N LYS A 109 4.44 10.21 18.05
CA LYS A 109 5.11 10.33 19.35
C LYS A 109 6.49 9.66 19.35
N GLU A 110 6.62 8.49 18.72
CA GLU A 110 7.90 7.78 18.65
C GLU A 110 8.92 8.50 17.75
N LEU A 111 8.52 8.96 16.56
CA LEU A 111 9.42 9.76 15.72
C LEU A 111 9.86 11.04 16.43
N ASN A 112 8.95 11.71 17.14
CA ASN A 112 9.29 12.90 17.93
C ASN A 112 10.25 12.57 19.08
N LYS A 113 10.12 11.40 19.73
CA LYS A 113 11.07 10.89 20.73
C LYS A 113 12.46 10.64 20.14
N ARG A 114 12.52 10.21 18.87
CA ARG A 114 13.76 10.00 18.10
C ARG A 114 14.39 11.30 17.57
N GLY A 115 13.79 12.45 17.86
CA GLY A 115 14.32 13.77 17.49
C GLY A 115 13.77 14.33 16.19
N TRP A 116 12.78 13.68 15.57
CA TRP A 116 12.05 14.30 14.47
C TRP A 116 11.14 15.41 15.01
N THR A 117 10.90 16.40 14.16
CA THR A 117 9.92 17.47 14.40
C THR A 117 8.71 17.27 13.52
N ASP A 118 7.55 17.78 13.93
CA ASP A 118 6.33 17.71 13.12
C ASP A 118 6.55 18.26 11.71
N ALA A 119 7.32 19.34 11.57
CA ALA A 119 7.71 19.91 10.28
C ALA A 119 8.55 18.95 9.42
N SER A 120 9.54 18.27 10.02
CA SER A 120 10.35 17.28 9.31
C SER A 120 9.57 16.02 8.92
N ILE A 121 8.60 15.62 9.75
CA ILE A 121 7.69 14.50 9.46
C ILE A 121 6.83 14.85 8.25
N GLU A 122 6.20 16.03 8.24
CA GLU A 122 5.41 16.47 7.07
C GLU A 122 6.25 16.62 5.80
N MET A 123 7.45 17.17 5.90
CA MET A 123 8.37 17.24 4.75
C MET A 123 8.71 15.84 4.21
N LYS A 124 9.00 14.88 5.09
CA LYS A 124 9.32 13.50 4.69
C LYS A 124 8.12 12.80 4.07
N LYS A 125 6.91 13.04 4.59
CA LYS A 125 5.66 12.54 4.00
C LYS A 125 5.49 13.07 2.58
N GLU A 126 5.67 14.37 2.37
CA GLU A 126 5.63 14.96 1.03
C GLU A 126 6.69 14.35 0.09
N GLU A 127 7.90 14.11 0.58
CA GLU A 127 8.98 13.49 -0.20
C GLU A 127 8.59 12.07 -0.64
N ILE A 128 8.09 11.24 0.28
CA ILE A 128 7.64 9.88 -0.02
C ILE A 128 6.48 9.91 -1.00
N ILE A 129 5.50 10.79 -0.80
CA ILE A 129 4.38 11.00 -1.73
C ILE A 129 4.92 11.36 -3.12
N LYS A 130 5.84 12.33 -3.23
CA LYS A 130 6.46 12.72 -4.50
C LYS A 130 7.21 11.55 -5.14
N SER A 131 7.90 10.73 -4.36
CA SER A 131 8.61 9.54 -4.86
C SER A 131 7.66 8.50 -5.45
N LEU A 132 6.46 8.33 -4.87
CA LEU A 132 5.41 7.45 -5.40
C LEU A 132 4.83 7.94 -6.73
N TYR A 133 4.95 9.25 -7.01
CA TYR A 133 4.54 9.88 -8.27
C TYR A 133 5.61 9.94 -9.34
N ILE A 134 6.83 9.46 -9.07
CA ILE A 134 7.85 9.33 -10.10
C ILE A 134 7.34 8.27 -11.08
N LYS A 135 6.90 8.75 -12.24
CA LYS A 135 6.47 7.90 -13.35
C LYS A 135 7.64 7.06 -13.80
N GLU A 136 7.44 5.75 -13.84
CA GLU A 136 8.45 4.82 -14.31
C GLU A 136 8.57 4.90 -15.83
N ARG A 137 9.76 4.65 -16.37
CA ARG A 137 9.89 4.37 -17.79
C ARG A 137 9.59 2.90 -18.02
N GLY A 138 8.75 2.59 -19.00
CA GLY A 138 8.51 1.20 -19.40
C GLY A 138 9.80 0.52 -19.80
N SER A 139 9.93 -0.77 -19.50
CA SER A 139 11.09 -1.56 -19.91
C SER A 139 11.29 -1.47 -21.42
N ASP A 140 12.48 -1.06 -21.86
CA ASP A 140 12.82 -0.98 -23.29
C ASP A 140 12.65 -2.34 -23.98
N PHE A 141 12.87 -3.44 -23.25
CA PHE A 141 12.64 -4.81 -23.75
C PHE A 141 11.15 -5.11 -23.94
N ALA A 142 10.29 -4.71 -23.00
CA ALA A 142 8.84 -4.87 -23.14
C ALA A 142 8.31 -4.03 -24.32
N LEU A 143 8.85 -2.82 -24.50
CA LEU A 143 8.52 -1.98 -25.64
C LEU A 143 8.95 -2.64 -26.96
N PHE A 144 10.16 -3.19 -27.01
CA PHE A 144 10.67 -3.89 -28.19
C PHE A 144 9.82 -5.12 -28.56
N ILE A 145 9.50 -5.99 -27.59
CA ILE A 145 8.62 -7.14 -27.81
C ILE A 145 7.23 -6.69 -28.29
N GLY A 146 6.68 -5.62 -27.72
CA GLY A 146 5.40 -5.06 -28.14
C GLY A 146 5.41 -4.69 -29.62
N PHE A 147 6.44 -3.99 -30.10
CA PHE A 147 6.56 -3.63 -31.51
C PHE A 147 6.81 -4.84 -32.43
N MET A 148 7.64 -5.80 -32.02
CA MET A 148 7.80 -7.05 -32.77
C MET A 148 6.47 -7.83 -32.88
N GLY A 149 5.68 -7.82 -31.81
CA GLY A 149 4.35 -8.41 -31.76
C GLY A 149 3.32 -7.71 -32.67
N VAL A 150 3.45 -6.39 -32.88
CA VAL A 150 2.65 -5.68 -33.89
C VAL A 150 2.95 -6.23 -35.28
N LEU A 151 4.24 -6.39 -35.63
CA LEU A 151 4.68 -6.85 -36.94
C LEU A 151 4.31 -8.32 -37.21
N ALA A 152 4.34 -9.16 -36.19
CA ALA A 152 4.11 -10.61 -36.32
C ALA A 152 2.63 -11.02 -36.45
N GLY A 153 1.67 -10.08 -36.40
CA GLY A 153 0.24 -10.40 -36.48
C GLY A 153 -0.67 -9.50 -35.64
N GLY A 154 -0.15 -8.43 -35.05
CA GLY A 154 -0.93 -7.39 -34.37
C GLY A 154 -1.34 -7.74 -32.94
N VAL A 155 -1.83 -8.96 -32.68
CA VAL A 155 -2.45 -9.34 -31.38
C VAL A 155 -1.51 -9.13 -30.19
N VAL A 156 -0.29 -9.66 -30.26
CA VAL A 156 0.70 -9.57 -29.18
C VAL A 156 1.08 -8.12 -28.90
N GLY A 157 1.19 -7.29 -29.95
CA GLY A 157 1.46 -5.87 -29.80
C GLY A 157 0.33 -5.10 -29.11
N ILE A 158 -0.93 -5.41 -29.44
CA ILE A 158 -2.09 -4.82 -28.75
C ILE A 158 -2.08 -5.21 -27.27
N VAL A 159 -1.94 -6.49 -26.95
CA VAL A 159 -1.96 -6.97 -25.56
C VAL A 159 -0.89 -6.25 -24.74
N MET A 160 0.33 -6.13 -25.26
CA MET A 160 1.41 -5.45 -24.55
C MET A 160 1.18 -3.94 -24.43
N GLY A 161 0.63 -3.30 -25.47
CA GLY A 161 0.24 -1.90 -25.42
C GLY A 161 -0.86 -1.64 -24.39
N VAL A 162 -1.86 -2.53 -24.28
CA VAL A 162 -2.93 -2.44 -23.27
C VAL A 162 -2.36 -2.59 -21.85
N ILE A 163 -1.47 -3.57 -21.63
CA ILE A 163 -0.81 -3.77 -20.33
C ILE A 163 -0.05 -2.52 -19.90
N LEU A 164 0.71 -1.91 -20.81
CA LEU A 164 1.48 -0.70 -20.52
C LEU A 164 0.57 0.51 -20.31
N PHE A 165 -0.47 0.69 -21.13
CA PHE A 165 -1.36 1.84 -21.06
C PHE A 165 -2.27 1.84 -19.83
N PHE A 166 -2.76 0.67 -19.42
CA PHE A 166 -3.64 0.52 -18.25
C PHE A 166 -2.90 0.16 -16.96
N ALA A 167 -1.56 0.11 -16.98
CA ALA A 167 -0.77 -0.01 -15.76
C ALA A 167 -0.97 1.23 -14.91
N GLY A 168 -1.87 1.13 -13.92
CA GLY A 168 -2.14 2.19 -12.95
C GLY A 168 -1.51 1.90 -11.60
N LYS A 169 -1.12 2.96 -10.89
CA LYS A 169 -0.91 2.97 -9.44
C LYS A 169 -2.08 3.72 -8.80
N LYS A 170 -2.40 3.45 -7.53
CA LYS A 170 -3.42 4.21 -6.76
C LYS A 170 -2.72 5.13 -5.77
N HIS A 171 -3.22 6.35 -5.63
CA HIS A 171 -2.76 7.27 -4.58
C HIS A 171 -3.07 6.64 -3.21
N PRO A 172 -2.10 6.54 -2.29
CA PRO A 172 -2.37 5.98 -0.96
C PRO A 172 -3.36 6.76 -0.11
N ILE A 173 -3.47 8.08 -0.32
CA ILE A 173 -4.34 8.98 0.46
C ILE A 173 -5.66 9.20 -0.26
N THR A 174 -5.64 9.72 -1.50
CA THR A 174 -6.89 10.05 -2.22
C THR A 174 -7.55 8.86 -2.90
N ARG A 175 -6.85 7.71 -2.99
CA ARG A 175 -7.25 6.52 -3.76
C ARG A 175 -7.46 6.77 -5.27
N GLU A 176 -7.09 7.94 -5.77
CA GLU A 176 -7.15 8.25 -7.19
C GLU A 176 -6.16 7.40 -7.99
N GLY A 177 -6.60 6.86 -9.12
CA GLY A 177 -5.74 6.11 -10.03
C GLY A 177 -4.87 7.05 -10.87
N PHE A 178 -3.59 6.74 -11.01
CA PHE A 178 -2.67 7.45 -11.90
C PHE A 178 -1.87 6.48 -12.75
N SER A 179 -1.49 6.89 -13.97
CA SER A 179 -0.65 6.06 -14.85
C SER A 179 0.71 5.80 -14.19
N LYS A 180 1.11 4.52 -14.17
CA LYS A 180 2.41 4.07 -13.66
C LYS A 180 3.55 4.63 -14.49
N TYR A 181 3.34 4.81 -15.79
CA TYR A 181 4.43 5.10 -16.73
C TYR A 181 4.46 6.56 -17.21
N ASP A 182 5.63 6.96 -17.71
CA ASP A 182 5.88 8.28 -18.26
C ASP A 182 5.11 8.56 -19.56
N LYS A 183 5.11 9.83 -19.99
CA LYS A 183 4.39 10.25 -21.21
C LYS A 183 4.91 9.54 -22.47
N LEU A 184 6.18 9.15 -22.51
CA LEU A 184 6.78 8.47 -23.65
C LEU A 184 6.30 7.02 -23.74
N THR A 185 6.32 6.30 -22.64
CA THR A 185 5.82 4.93 -22.55
C THR A 185 4.33 4.87 -22.88
N ASP A 186 3.53 5.78 -22.32
CA ASP A 186 2.10 5.90 -22.66
C ASP A 186 1.88 6.14 -24.16
N LYS A 187 2.73 6.96 -24.78
CA LYS A 187 2.68 7.24 -26.22
C LYS A 187 2.99 5.99 -27.04
N TYR A 188 4.04 5.25 -26.68
CA TYR A 188 4.40 4.01 -27.37
C TYR A 188 3.35 2.91 -27.18
N ALA A 189 2.77 2.80 -25.98
CA ALA A 189 1.67 1.88 -25.69
C ALA A 189 0.45 2.15 -26.60
N LYS A 190 0.03 3.42 -26.73
CA LYS A 190 -1.03 3.81 -27.66
C LYS A 190 -0.69 3.50 -29.12
N LEU A 191 0.56 3.76 -29.53
CA LEU A 191 1.02 3.45 -30.88
C LEU A 191 0.96 1.95 -31.17
N MET A 192 1.34 1.10 -30.22
CA MET A 192 1.24 -0.36 -30.36
C MET A 192 -0.21 -0.83 -30.52
N ILE A 193 -1.12 -0.29 -29.70
CA ILE A 193 -2.55 -0.61 -29.80
C ILE A 193 -3.10 -0.20 -31.16
N ALA A 194 -2.84 1.04 -31.60
CA ALA A 194 -3.34 1.57 -32.86
C ALA A 194 -2.78 0.81 -34.07
N SER A 195 -1.46 0.60 -34.11
CA SER A 195 -0.79 -0.10 -35.22
C SER A 195 -1.14 -1.59 -35.26
N GLY A 196 -1.18 -2.28 -34.12
CA GLY A 196 -1.62 -3.67 -34.03
C GLY A 196 -3.08 -3.84 -34.46
N GLY A 197 -3.95 -2.88 -34.09
CA GLY A 197 -5.35 -2.86 -34.52
C GLY A 197 -5.49 -2.71 -36.04
N LEU A 198 -4.70 -1.83 -36.66
CA LEU A 198 -4.68 -1.66 -38.11
C LEU A 198 -4.21 -2.93 -38.84
N VAL A 199 -3.17 -3.60 -38.33
CA VAL A 199 -2.68 -4.87 -38.90
C VAL A 199 -3.76 -5.94 -38.84
N LEU A 200 -4.44 -6.09 -37.70
CA LEU A 200 -5.56 -7.03 -37.53
C LEU A 200 -6.72 -6.73 -38.47
N LEU A 201 -7.10 -5.46 -38.61
CA LEU A 201 -8.12 -5.02 -39.58
C LEU A 201 -7.74 -5.41 -41.02
N GLY A 202 -6.47 -5.22 -41.40
CA GLY A 202 -5.96 -5.66 -42.70
C GLY A 202 -6.11 -7.16 -42.92
N PHE A 203 -5.78 -7.98 -41.93
CA PHE A 203 -5.98 -9.44 -42.00
C PHE A 203 -7.45 -9.83 -42.12
N ILE A 204 -8.35 -9.18 -41.37
CA ILE A 204 -9.79 -9.44 -41.43
C ILE A 204 -10.34 -9.14 -42.83
N ILE A 205 -9.94 -8.00 -43.42
CA ILE A 205 -10.36 -7.61 -44.77
C ILE A 205 -9.85 -8.61 -45.81
N LEU A 206 -8.58 -9.02 -45.72
CA LEU A 206 -7.99 -10.01 -46.63
C LEU A 206 -8.67 -11.38 -46.50
N TYR A 207 -8.96 -11.83 -45.27
CA TYR A 207 -9.65 -13.09 -45.02
C TYR A 207 -11.08 -13.07 -45.57
N ALA A 208 -11.81 -11.96 -45.37
CA ALA A 208 -13.17 -11.78 -45.88
C ALA A 208 -13.26 -11.68 -47.41
N LYS A 209 -12.15 -11.38 -48.10
CA LYS A 209 -12.10 -11.37 -49.56
C LYS A 209 -11.80 -12.75 -50.17
N ASN A 210 -11.15 -13.62 -49.39
CA ASN A 210 -10.70 -14.94 -49.83
C ASN A 210 -11.67 -16.08 -49.47
N ASN A 211 -12.76 -15.78 -48.74
CA ASN A 211 -13.88 -16.67 -48.45
C ASN A 211 -15.18 -16.04 -48.96
#